data_AF-A0A2K2UAB9-F1
#
_entry.id   AF-A0A2K2UAB9-F1
#
_cell.length_a   1.000
_cell.length_b   1.000
_cell.length_c   1.000
_cell.angle_alpha   90.00
_cell.angle_beta   90.00
_cell.angle_gamma   90.00
#
_symmetry.space_group_name_H-M   'P 1'
#
loop_
_entity.id
_entity.type
_entity.pdbx_description
1 polymer ?
#
loop_
_entity_poly.entity_id
_entity_poly.type
_entity_poly.pdbx_seq_one_letter_code
_entity_poly.pdbx_strand_id
1 'polypeptide(L)'
;MATCALVGAVDFNAEDFEARWEAGGFDLVIAVDAGFAHLEAIGAVPDMAVGDFDSLGYVPKCRRVSRYPVKKDKSDMELAMEKAVDWGHDDLVIYGALGSRLDHTLANLQLFAKFSERDATVTAIADTYAVRLLTGPDVFELPPLGEGTVSVFSANDTAQGVIERGMMYSLDDEPLSNRTSRGLSNELLDEEATVAVESGTLYIFYPLSA
;
A
#
# COMPACT_ATOMS: atom_id res chain seq x y z
N MET A 1 -11.75 -4.45 12.00
CA MET A 1 -11.15 -4.31 10.66
C MET A 1 -10.55 -5.66 10.34
N ALA A 2 -10.88 -6.24 9.19
CA ALA A 2 -10.30 -7.52 8.77
C ALA A 2 -9.18 -7.23 7.79
N THR A 3 -8.00 -7.79 8.05
CA THR A 3 -6.77 -7.44 7.32
C THR A 3 -6.50 -8.44 6.21
N CYS A 4 -6.31 -7.94 5.00
CA CYS A 4 -5.93 -8.73 3.83
C CYS A 4 -4.53 -8.34 3.34
N ALA A 5 -3.64 -9.32 3.23
CA ALA A 5 -2.38 -9.15 2.53
C ALA A 5 -2.55 -9.45 1.03
N LEU A 6 -2.15 -8.52 0.18
CA LEU A 6 -2.09 -8.71 -1.28
C LEU A 6 -0.63 -8.71 -1.71
N VAL A 7 -0.18 -9.77 -2.37
CA VAL A 7 1.24 -9.92 -2.75
C VAL A 7 1.38 -9.94 -4.26
N GLY A 8 1.95 -8.88 -4.82
CA GLY A 8 2.28 -8.73 -6.23
C GLY A 8 3.62 -9.33 -6.63
N ALA A 9 4.03 -9.06 -7.86
CA ALA A 9 5.18 -9.68 -8.51
C ALA A 9 6.53 -8.99 -8.26
N VAL A 10 6.53 -7.73 -7.80
CA VAL A 10 7.76 -6.99 -7.54
C VAL A 10 8.41 -7.51 -6.26
N ASP A 11 9.74 -7.46 -6.16
CA ASP A 11 10.45 -7.75 -4.91
C ASP A 11 9.91 -6.86 -3.78
N PHE A 12 9.79 -7.44 -2.60
CA PHE A 12 9.26 -6.78 -1.41
C PHE A 12 10.01 -7.23 -0.16
N ASN A 13 9.77 -6.54 0.95
CA ASN A 13 10.30 -6.91 2.25
C ASN A 13 9.68 -8.23 2.75
N ALA A 14 10.30 -9.35 2.38
CA ALA A 14 9.85 -10.69 2.74
C ALA A 14 9.89 -10.92 4.26
N GLU A 15 10.87 -10.34 4.96
CA GLU A 15 11.01 -10.46 6.42
C GLU A 15 9.83 -9.80 7.14
N ASP A 16 9.40 -8.59 6.74
CA ASP A 16 8.21 -7.93 7.29
C ASP A 16 6.94 -8.76 7.01
N PHE A 17 6.79 -9.29 5.80
CA PHE A 17 5.65 -10.16 5.48
C PHE A 17 5.63 -11.42 6.34
N GLU A 18 6.74 -12.16 6.41
CA GLU A 18 6.86 -13.40 7.20
C GLU A 18 6.54 -13.14 8.67
N ALA A 19 7.14 -12.10 9.26
CA ALA A 19 6.92 -11.75 10.65
C ALA A 19 5.44 -11.46 10.96
N ARG A 20 4.75 -10.71 10.09
CA ARG A 20 3.31 -10.42 10.25
C ARG A 20 2.45 -11.64 10.00
N TRP A 21 2.81 -12.46 9.02
CA TRP A 21 2.07 -13.68 8.68
C TRP A 21 2.16 -14.73 9.79
N GLU A 22 3.36 -14.98 10.32
CA GLU A 22 3.58 -15.90 11.45
C GLU A 22 2.90 -15.43 12.73
N ALA A 23 2.82 -14.12 12.95
CA ALA A 23 2.08 -13.52 14.05
C ALA A 23 0.55 -13.60 13.89
N GLY A 24 0.05 -14.10 12.75
CA GLY A 24 -1.39 -14.15 12.45
C GLY A 24 -1.99 -12.78 12.15
N GLY A 25 -1.19 -11.84 11.63
CA GLY A 25 -1.61 -10.47 11.33
C GLY A 25 -2.49 -10.33 10.07
N PHE A 26 -2.76 -11.41 9.36
CA PHE A 26 -3.59 -11.41 8.14
C PHE A 26 -4.74 -12.41 8.26
N ASP A 27 -5.96 -11.95 8.06
CA ASP A 27 -7.17 -12.79 7.99
C ASP A 27 -7.32 -13.45 6.60
N LEU A 28 -6.69 -12.86 5.58
CA LEU A 28 -6.72 -13.32 4.20
C LEU A 28 -5.39 -13.00 3.51
N VAL A 29 -4.83 -13.98 2.79
CA VAL A 29 -3.67 -13.75 1.92
C VAL A 29 -4.04 -14.02 0.46
N ILE A 30 -3.92 -12.99 -0.39
CA ILE A 30 -4.15 -13.08 -1.84
C ILE A 30 -2.83 -12.90 -2.59
N ALA A 31 -2.43 -13.95 -3.31
CA ALA A 31 -1.38 -13.88 -4.31
C ALA A 31 -1.91 -13.23 -5.60
N VAL A 32 -1.20 -12.23 -6.11
CA VAL A 32 -1.53 -11.52 -7.35
C VAL A 32 -0.48 -11.86 -8.40
N ASP A 33 -0.93 -12.58 -9.43
CA ASP A 33 -0.11 -13.07 -10.54
C ASP A 33 1.20 -13.73 -10.03
N ALA A 34 2.38 -13.29 -10.49
CA ALA A 34 3.66 -13.87 -10.07
C ALA A 34 4.00 -13.71 -8.58
N GLY A 35 3.24 -12.92 -7.82
CA GLY A 35 3.38 -12.87 -6.35
C GLY A 35 3.14 -14.21 -5.67
N PHE A 36 2.47 -15.16 -6.34
CA PHE A 36 2.37 -16.54 -5.86
C PHE A 36 3.74 -17.20 -5.70
N ALA A 37 4.68 -16.98 -6.63
CA ALA A 37 6.02 -17.58 -6.57
C ALA A 37 6.83 -17.04 -5.39
N HIS A 38 6.66 -15.76 -5.04
CA HIS A 38 7.31 -15.17 -3.87
C HIS A 38 6.80 -15.81 -2.58
N LEU A 39 5.48 -15.97 -2.44
CA LEU A 39 4.89 -16.65 -1.29
C LEU A 39 5.34 -18.12 -1.19
N GLU A 40 5.40 -18.83 -2.32
CA GLU A 40 5.89 -20.21 -2.37
C GLU A 40 7.36 -20.32 -1.93
N ALA A 41 8.20 -19.36 -2.32
CA ALA A 41 9.63 -19.34 -1.97
C ALA A 41 9.87 -19.21 -0.46
N ILE A 42 8.99 -18.49 0.25
CA ILE A 42 9.04 -18.33 1.71
C ILE A 42 8.19 -19.36 2.48
N GLY A 43 7.58 -20.32 1.77
CA GLY A 43 6.73 -21.35 2.37
C GLY A 43 5.37 -20.85 2.87
N ALA A 44 4.99 -19.62 2.54
CA ALA A 44 3.67 -19.07 2.86
C ALA A 44 2.62 -19.58 1.86
N VAL A 45 1.52 -20.12 2.37
CA VAL A 45 0.44 -20.66 1.53
C VAL A 45 -0.68 -19.62 1.41
N PRO A 46 -0.92 -19.02 0.24
CA PRO A 46 -2.01 -18.06 0.08
C PRO A 46 -3.37 -18.75 0.14
N ASP A 47 -4.37 -18.04 0.67
CA ASP A 47 -5.77 -18.46 0.61
C ASP A 47 -6.34 -18.39 -0.80
N MET A 48 -5.84 -17.44 -1.59
CA MET A 48 -6.32 -17.18 -2.93
C MET A 48 -5.19 -16.78 -3.88
N ALA A 49 -5.31 -17.18 -5.15
CA ALA A 49 -4.54 -16.65 -6.25
C ALA A 49 -5.45 -15.93 -7.26
N VAL A 50 -5.07 -14.74 -7.68
CA VAL A 50 -5.75 -13.90 -8.68
C VAL A 50 -4.76 -13.59 -9.80
N GLY A 51 -5.12 -13.88 -11.04
CA GLY A 51 -4.24 -13.61 -12.18
C GLY A 51 -4.70 -14.25 -13.47
N ASP A 52 -4.05 -13.92 -14.58
CA ASP A 52 -4.07 -14.76 -15.78
C ASP A 52 -2.95 -15.84 -15.77
N PHE A 53 -1.94 -15.66 -14.90
CA PHE A 53 -0.81 -16.54 -14.62
C PHE A 53 0.09 -16.78 -15.85
N ASP A 54 0.12 -15.83 -16.79
CA ASP A 54 0.99 -15.93 -17.96
C ASP A 54 2.48 -15.80 -17.59
N SER A 55 2.77 -14.96 -16.61
CA SER A 55 4.09 -14.70 -16.04
C SER A 55 4.67 -15.90 -15.28
N LEU A 56 3.82 -16.66 -14.59
CA LEU A 56 4.17 -17.88 -13.88
C LEU A 56 4.38 -19.07 -14.81
N GLY A 57 3.74 -19.08 -15.97
CA GLY A 57 3.75 -20.22 -16.90
C GLY A 57 2.98 -21.45 -16.41
N TYR A 58 2.36 -21.40 -15.23
CA TYR A 58 1.50 -22.43 -14.67
C TYR A 58 0.38 -21.81 -13.83
N VAL A 59 -0.72 -22.55 -13.64
CA VAL A 59 -1.81 -22.11 -12.75
C VAL A 59 -1.52 -22.60 -11.33
N PRO A 60 -1.41 -21.70 -10.34
CA PRO A 60 -1.15 -22.06 -8.96
C PRO A 60 -2.19 -23.03 -8.37
N LYS A 61 -1.76 -23.83 -7.39
CA LYS A 61 -2.65 -24.69 -6.61
C LYS A 61 -2.73 -24.18 -5.19
N CYS A 62 -3.80 -23.45 -4.88
CA CYS A 62 -4.15 -23.04 -3.53
C CYS A 62 -5.65 -23.22 -3.28
N ARG A 63 -6.13 -22.79 -2.12
CA ARG A 63 -7.52 -23.01 -1.68
C ARG A 63 -8.53 -22.40 -2.65
N ARG A 64 -8.24 -21.24 -3.25
CA ARG A 64 -9.09 -20.58 -4.25
C ARG A 64 -8.26 -20.00 -5.38
N VAL A 65 -8.66 -20.23 -6.62
CA VAL A 65 -7.98 -19.65 -7.79
C VAL A 65 -9.00 -18.92 -8.65
N SER A 66 -8.79 -17.63 -8.89
CA SER A 66 -9.60 -16.82 -9.80
C SER A 66 -8.77 -16.46 -11.02
N ARG A 67 -9.00 -17.21 -12.10
CA ARG A 67 -8.31 -17.01 -13.36
C ARG A 67 -9.05 -15.99 -14.22
N TYR A 68 -8.34 -14.99 -14.72
CA TYR A 68 -8.87 -14.00 -15.65
C TYR A 68 -8.22 -14.12 -17.05
N PRO A 69 -8.86 -13.58 -18.10
CA PRO A 69 -8.22 -13.45 -19.41
C PRO A 69 -7.06 -12.45 -19.38
N VAL A 70 -6.05 -12.64 -20.24
CA VAL A 70 -4.94 -11.68 -20.41
C VAL A 70 -5.44 -10.30 -20.87
N LYS A 71 -6.45 -10.28 -21.76
CA LYS A 71 -7.09 -9.04 -22.22
C LYS A 71 -8.30 -8.73 -21.34
N LYS A 72 -8.17 -7.69 -20.52
CA LYS A 72 -9.15 -7.23 -19.54
C LYS A 72 -8.95 -5.73 -19.30
N ASP A 73 -9.99 -5.06 -18.81
CA ASP A 73 -9.96 -3.61 -18.56
C ASP A 73 -9.39 -3.25 -17.17
N LYS A 74 -9.19 -4.25 -16.29
CA LYS A 74 -8.69 -4.09 -14.92
C LYS A 74 -7.39 -4.86 -14.73
N SER A 75 -6.47 -4.30 -13.95
CA SER A 75 -5.25 -5.02 -13.55
C SER A 75 -5.58 -6.15 -12.57
N ASP A 76 -4.69 -7.13 -12.43
CA ASP A 76 -4.87 -8.20 -11.44
C ASP A 76 -4.84 -7.67 -10.00
N MET A 77 -4.06 -6.62 -9.74
CA MET A 77 -4.06 -5.93 -8.45
C MET A 77 -5.42 -5.30 -8.14
N GLU A 78 -6.03 -4.62 -9.12
CA GLU A 78 -7.37 -4.06 -8.96
C GLU A 78 -8.41 -5.15 -8.68
N LEU A 79 -8.38 -6.24 -9.43
CA LEU A 79 -9.29 -7.37 -9.21
C LEU A 79 -9.10 -8.03 -7.84
N ALA A 80 -7.88 -8.09 -7.34
CA ALA A 80 -7.57 -8.67 -6.03
C ALA A 80 -8.04 -7.75 -4.89
N MET A 81 -7.82 -6.43 -5.01
CA MET A 81 -8.31 -5.45 -4.03
C MET A 81 -9.84 -5.40 -4.01
N GLU A 82 -10.50 -5.43 -5.17
CA GLU A 82 -11.98 -5.51 -5.23
C GLU A 82 -12.48 -6.76 -4.52
N LYS A 83 -11.80 -7.90 -4.71
CA LYS A 83 -12.14 -9.15 -4.04
C LYS A 83 -12.03 -9.07 -2.51
N ALA A 84 -10.95 -8.48 -2.02
CA ALA A 84 -10.70 -8.34 -0.58
C ALA A 84 -11.82 -7.51 0.07
N VAL A 85 -12.13 -6.34 -0.51
CA VAL A 85 -13.20 -5.46 -0.02
C VAL A 85 -14.57 -6.11 -0.13
N ASP A 86 -14.88 -6.79 -1.24
CA ASP A 86 -16.14 -7.53 -1.42
C ASP A 86 -16.33 -8.64 -0.37
N TRP A 87 -15.24 -9.14 0.21
CA TRP A 87 -15.24 -10.15 1.27
C TRP A 87 -15.20 -9.55 2.68
N GLY A 88 -15.26 -8.23 2.81
CA GLY A 88 -15.29 -7.53 4.08
C GLY A 88 -13.91 -7.30 4.70
N HIS A 89 -12.84 -7.38 3.91
CA HIS A 89 -11.50 -6.96 4.33
C HIS A 89 -11.26 -5.53 3.89
N ASP A 90 -11.32 -4.62 4.87
CA ASP A 90 -11.20 -3.18 4.72
C ASP A 90 -9.81 -2.64 5.07
N ASP A 91 -8.92 -3.47 5.64
CA ASP A 91 -7.50 -3.17 5.83
C ASP A 91 -6.64 -3.94 4.83
N LEU A 92 -6.07 -3.25 3.86
CA LEU A 92 -5.33 -3.80 2.74
C LEU A 92 -3.84 -3.50 2.91
N VAL A 93 -3.05 -4.56 3.15
CA VAL A 93 -1.59 -4.49 3.20
C VAL A 93 -1.04 -5.05 1.90
N ILE A 94 -0.34 -4.23 1.12
CA ILE A 94 0.03 -4.55 -0.26
C ILE A 94 1.54 -4.68 -0.37
N TYR A 95 2.01 -5.86 -0.74
CA TYR A 95 3.41 -6.16 -1.01
C TYR A 95 3.63 -6.33 -2.51
N GLY A 96 4.88 -6.11 -2.95
CA GLY A 96 5.29 -6.40 -4.32
C GLY A 96 4.56 -5.61 -5.40
N ALA A 97 4.12 -4.39 -5.05
CA ALA A 97 3.36 -3.50 -5.92
C ALA A 97 4.06 -2.18 -6.26
N LEU A 98 5.23 -1.91 -5.65
CA LEU A 98 5.98 -0.67 -5.82
C LEU A 98 7.35 -0.97 -6.43
N GLY A 99 7.69 -0.33 -7.55
CA GLY A 99 9.02 -0.43 -8.18
C GLY A 99 9.04 -1.29 -9.44
N SER A 100 10.25 -1.60 -9.93
CA SER A 100 10.60 -2.20 -11.23
C SER A 100 10.15 -1.41 -12.47
N ARG A 101 8.86 -1.12 -12.58
CA ARG A 101 8.18 -0.46 -13.69
C ARG A 101 7.42 0.75 -13.18
N LEU A 102 7.93 1.93 -13.49
CA LEU A 102 7.38 3.20 -13.01
C LEU A 102 5.92 3.41 -13.42
N ASP A 103 5.55 2.97 -14.62
CA ASP A 103 4.17 3.02 -15.12
C ASP A 103 3.23 2.16 -14.28
N HIS A 104 3.65 0.96 -13.86
CA HIS A 104 2.90 0.10 -12.94
C HIS A 104 2.81 0.72 -11.54
N THR A 105 3.92 1.25 -11.01
CA THR A 105 3.92 1.94 -9.71
C THR A 105 2.93 3.09 -9.69
N LEU A 106 2.92 3.92 -10.74
CA LEU A 106 2.00 5.05 -10.85
C LEU A 106 0.53 4.59 -10.92
N ALA A 107 0.25 3.54 -11.70
CA ALA A 107 -1.09 2.96 -11.79
C ALA A 107 -1.56 2.40 -10.44
N ASN A 108 -0.67 1.72 -9.72
CA ASN A 108 -0.94 1.17 -8.40
C ASN A 108 -1.20 2.27 -7.37
N LEU A 109 -0.42 3.36 -7.35
CA LEU A 109 -0.68 4.49 -6.44
C LEU A 109 -2.07 5.10 -6.69
N GLN A 110 -2.46 5.32 -7.95
CA GLN A 110 -3.80 5.81 -8.30
C GLN A 110 -4.90 4.83 -7.86
N LEU A 111 -4.65 3.54 -8.02
CA LEU A 111 -5.55 2.49 -7.56
C LEU A 111 -5.71 2.53 -6.03
N PHE A 112 -4.61 2.64 -5.28
CA PHE A 112 -4.64 2.67 -3.82
C PHE A 112 -5.41 3.89 -3.31
N ALA A 113 -5.23 5.06 -3.93
CA ALA A 113 -6.02 6.25 -3.62
C ALA A 113 -7.53 6.01 -3.85
N LYS A 114 -7.91 5.41 -4.99
CA LYS A 114 -9.31 5.06 -5.29
C LYS A 114 -9.93 4.15 -4.22
N PHE A 115 -9.16 3.22 -3.65
CA PHE A 115 -9.66 2.35 -2.58
C PHE A 115 -9.72 3.05 -1.23
N SER A 116 -8.75 3.92 -0.93
CA SER A 116 -8.81 4.77 0.26
C SER A 116 -10.01 5.71 0.25
N GLU A 117 -10.35 6.27 -0.91
CA GLU A 117 -11.57 7.07 -1.13
C GLU A 117 -12.88 6.26 -0.99
N ARG A 118 -12.79 4.93 -0.84
CA ARG A 118 -13.90 4.00 -0.60
C ARG A 118 -13.81 3.37 0.79
N ASP A 119 -13.23 4.10 1.74
CA ASP A 119 -13.11 3.74 3.15
C ASP A 119 -12.21 2.53 3.45
N ALA A 120 -11.41 2.06 2.47
CA ALA A 120 -10.41 1.04 2.73
C ALA A 120 -9.14 1.68 3.34
N THR A 121 -8.62 1.08 4.40
CA THR A 121 -7.28 1.35 4.87
C THR A 121 -6.29 0.71 3.90
N VAL A 122 -5.42 1.50 3.27
CA VAL A 122 -4.45 0.96 2.29
C VAL A 122 -3.03 1.34 2.68
N THR A 123 -2.20 0.33 2.86
CA THR A 123 -0.76 0.49 3.13
C THR A 123 0.04 -0.40 2.19
N ALA A 124 0.85 0.18 1.32
CA ALA A 124 1.76 -0.55 0.45
C ALA A 124 3.15 -0.62 1.08
N ILE A 125 3.71 -1.81 1.23
CA ILE A 125 5.03 -2.06 1.82
C ILE A 125 6.01 -2.36 0.67
N ALA A 126 7.04 -1.53 0.55
CA ALA A 126 8.19 -1.76 -0.33
C ALA A 126 9.30 -2.49 0.45
N ASP A 127 10.55 -2.38 -0.03
CA ASP A 127 11.71 -2.98 0.64
C ASP A 127 12.05 -2.25 1.96
N THR A 128 12.28 -0.93 1.88
CA THR A 128 12.77 -0.11 3.01
C THR A 128 11.78 0.96 3.48
N TYR A 129 10.64 1.09 2.81
CA TYR A 129 9.64 2.12 3.10
C TYR A 129 8.23 1.59 2.89
N ALA A 130 7.26 2.30 3.45
CA ALA A 130 5.85 2.09 3.22
C ALA A 130 5.18 3.34 2.65
N VAL A 131 4.04 3.13 2.01
CA VAL A 131 3.15 4.18 1.51
C VAL A 131 1.77 3.98 2.12
N ARG A 132 1.38 4.89 3.01
CA ARG A 132 0.03 4.96 3.57
C ARG A 132 -0.83 5.88 2.71
N LEU A 133 -2.05 5.44 2.42
CA LEU A 133 -3.08 6.28 1.83
C LEU A 133 -3.96 6.82 2.95
N LEU A 134 -4.15 8.14 2.97
CA LEU A 134 -4.96 8.82 3.99
C LEU A 134 -5.99 9.69 3.29
N THR A 135 -7.27 9.35 3.42
CA THR A 135 -8.39 10.14 2.86
C THR A 135 -9.09 10.90 3.98
N GLY A 136 -9.20 12.23 3.81
CA GLY A 136 -9.77 13.11 4.82
C GLY A 136 -11.30 13.03 4.96
N PRO A 137 -11.83 13.36 6.16
CA PRO A 137 -11.10 13.84 7.34
C PRO A 137 -10.49 12.67 8.13
N ASP A 138 -9.16 12.64 8.25
CA ASP A 138 -8.44 11.56 8.95
C ASP A 138 -7.04 11.99 9.41
N VAL A 139 -6.45 11.20 10.30
CA VAL A 139 -5.15 11.44 10.93
C VAL A 139 -4.32 10.15 10.89
N PHE A 140 -3.06 10.27 10.48
CA PHE A 140 -2.07 9.20 10.54
C PHE A 140 -0.96 9.56 11.51
N GLU A 141 -0.75 8.70 12.51
CA GLU A 141 0.27 8.84 13.53
C GLU A 141 1.43 7.88 13.24
N LEU A 142 2.65 8.40 13.30
CA LEU A 142 3.88 7.64 13.21
C LEU A 142 4.55 7.62 14.58
N PRO A 143 4.94 6.43 15.09
CA PRO A 143 5.72 6.36 16.32
C PRO A 143 7.09 7.04 16.13
N PRO A 144 7.87 7.25 17.20
CA PRO A 144 9.26 7.69 17.08
C PRO A 144 10.07 6.63 16.31
N LEU A 145 10.30 6.88 15.01
CA LEU A 145 11.02 5.98 14.12
C LEU A 145 12.54 6.26 14.09
N GLY A 146 13.04 7.18 14.91
CA GLY A 146 14.41 7.67 14.85
C GLY A 146 14.63 8.65 13.70
N GLU A 147 15.81 8.57 13.08
CA GLU A 147 16.14 9.34 11.88
C GLU A 147 15.46 8.74 10.65
N GLY A 148 14.85 9.58 9.82
CA GLY A 148 14.21 9.12 8.60
C GLY A 148 13.54 10.24 7.81
N THR A 149 13.15 9.91 6.59
CA THR A 149 12.51 10.84 5.67
C THR A 149 11.05 10.47 5.46
N VAL A 150 10.15 11.44 5.69
CA VAL A 150 8.73 11.33 5.34
C VAL A 150 8.46 12.20 4.13
N SER A 151 7.68 11.71 3.17
CA SER A 151 7.20 12.53 2.05
C SER A 151 5.70 12.44 1.91
N VAL A 152 5.05 13.59 1.78
CA VAL A 152 3.59 13.71 1.67
C VAL A 152 3.24 14.34 0.33
N PHE A 153 2.38 13.68 -0.44
CA PHE A 153 1.90 14.19 -1.72
C PHE A 153 0.38 14.10 -1.80
N SER A 154 -0.27 15.07 -2.43
CA SER A 154 -1.68 14.95 -2.75
C SER A 154 -1.89 13.97 -3.90
N ALA A 155 -2.84 13.06 -3.73
CA ALA A 155 -3.34 12.20 -4.81
C ALA A 155 -4.34 12.93 -5.73
N ASN A 156 -5.03 13.94 -5.20
CA ASN A 156 -5.94 14.81 -5.97
C ASN A 156 -5.20 16.03 -6.53
N ASP A 157 -5.89 16.88 -7.29
CA ASP A 157 -5.30 18.15 -7.76
C ASP A 157 -4.80 19.02 -6.59
N THR A 158 -5.53 19.02 -5.47
CA THR A 158 -5.14 19.64 -4.21
C THR A 158 -5.87 19.00 -3.03
N ALA A 159 -5.12 18.61 -1.99
CA ALA A 159 -5.63 18.24 -0.67
C ALA A 159 -5.72 19.50 0.22
N GLN A 160 -6.75 19.59 1.05
CA GLN A 160 -7.04 20.76 1.89
C GLN A 160 -6.88 20.42 3.37
N GLY A 161 -6.49 21.43 4.16
CA GLY A 161 -6.28 21.29 5.60
C GLY A 161 -5.21 20.27 5.96
N VAL A 162 -4.09 20.27 5.22
CA VAL A 162 -2.97 19.37 5.49
C VAL A 162 -2.19 19.89 6.69
N ILE A 163 -1.96 19.01 7.65
CA ILE A 163 -1.16 19.27 8.86
C ILE A 163 -0.04 18.25 8.92
N GLU A 164 1.19 18.71 9.14
CA GLU A 164 2.39 17.89 9.36
C GLU A 164 3.06 18.35 10.67
N ARG A 165 3.20 17.44 11.64
CA ARG A 165 3.83 17.67 12.97
C ARG A 165 4.87 16.60 13.28
N GLY A 166 5.80 16.91 14.19
CA GLY A 166 6.90 15.99 14.56
C GLY A 166 7.99 15.85 13.49
N MET A 167 8.06 16.82 12.58
CA MET A 167 8.97 16.84 11.43
C MET A 167 9.58 18.24 11.26
N MET A 168 10.74 18.32 10.60
CA MET A 168 11.52 19.55 10.42
C MET A 168 10.74 20.67 9.71
N TYR A 169 9.94 20.33 8.70
CA TYR A 169 9.10 21.25 7.95
C TYR A 169 7.63 21.00 8.26
N SER A 170 7.05 21.73 9.21
CA SER A 170 5.63 21.59 9.56
C SER A 170 4.71 22.24 8.53
N LEU A 171 3.51 21.67 8.39
CA LEU A 171 2.35 22.29 7.75
C LEU A 171 1.26 22.44 8.80
N ASP A 172 0.53 23.55 8.77
CA ASP A 172 -0.58 23.82 9.69
C ASP A 172 -1.76 24.39 8.91
N ASP A 173 -2.74 23.52 8.64
CA ASP A 173 -3.96 23.84 7.90
C ASP A 173 -3.67 24.43 6.50
N GLU A 174 -2.80 23.77 5.74
CA GLU A 174 -2.34 24.26 4.45
C GLU A 174 -2.85 23.42 3.27
N PRO A 175 -3.11 24.03 2.10
CA PRO A 175 -3.38 23.27 0.89
C PRO A 175 -2.08 22.67 0.32
N LEU A 176 -2.16 21.42 -0.15
CA LEU A 176 -1.06 20.74 -0.83
C LEU A 176 -1.49 20.30 -2.23
N SER A 177 -0.88 20.89 -3.27
CA SER A 177 -1.14 20.54 -4.67
C SER A 177 -0.33 19.31 -5.12
N ASN A 178 -0.85 18.53 -6.07
CA ASN A 178 -0.06 17.49 -6.75
C ASN A 178 0.93 18.03 -7.81
N ARG A 179 1.00 19.36 -8.01
CA ARG A 179 1.93 20.02 -8.95
C ARG A 179 3.06 20.77 -8.26
N THR A 180 3.53 20.25 -7.13
CA THR A 180 4.63 20.83 -6.36
C THR A 180 5.50 19.73 -5.74
N SER A 181 6.74 20.09 -5.40
CA SER A 181 7.66 19.25 -4.63
C SER A 181 7.63 19.56 -3.13
N ARG A 182 6.71 20.41 -2.65
CA ARG A 182 6.73 20.95 -1.28
C ARG A 182 6.73 19.87 -0.18
N GLY A 183 6.04 18.75 -0.38
CA GLY A 183 6.00 17.66 0.59
C GLY A 183 7.06 16.57 0.37
N LEU A 184 8.05 16.80 -0.49
CA LEU A 184 9.16 15.86 -0.69
C LEU A 184 10.21 16.03 0.42
N SER A 185 10.63 14.91 0.99
CA SER A 185 11.79 14.77 1.86
C SER A 185 11.77 15.60 3.16
N ASN A 186 10.69 15.52 3.92
CA ASN A 186 10.62 16.03 5.29
C ASN A 186 11.43 15.13 6.24
N GLU A 187 12.03 15.71 7.28
CA GLU A 187 12.91 14.98 8.22
C GLU A 187 12.21 14.76 9.55
N LEU A 188 12.19 13.51 10.03
CA LEU A 188 11.67 13.17 11.35
C LEU A 188 12.55 13.74 12.46
N LEU A 189 11.93 14.20 13.56
CA LEU A 189 12.63 14.83 14.70
C LEU A 189 12.84 13.89 15.91
N ASP A 190 12.81 12.56 15.70
CA ASP A 190 12.89 11.53 16.76
C ASP A 190 11.83 11.71 17.87
N GLU A 191 10.64 12.16 17.48
CA GLU A 191 9.43 12.25 18.30
C GLU A 191 8.23 11.70 17.53
N GLU A 192 7.06 11.64 18.17
CA GLU A 192 5.82 11.25 17.48
C GLU A 192 5.52 12.24 16.35
N ALA A 193 5.32 11.71 15.14
CA ALA A 193 4.97 12.49 13.97
C ALA A 193 3.51 12.26 13.58
N THR A 194 2.89 13.30 13.02
CA THR A 194 1.48 13.25 12.62
C THR A 194 1.31 13.89 11.25
N VAL A 195 0.55 13.22 10.39
CA VAL A 195 0.04 13.77 9.14
C VAL A 195 -1.48 13.72 9.20
N ALA A 196 -2.15 14.84 8.97
CA ALA A 196 -3.60 14.92 8.91
C ALA A 196 -4.06 15.65 7.66
N VAL A 197 -5.30 15.38 7.25
CA VAL A 197 -5.93 16.03 6.11
C VAL A 197 -7.43 16.18 6.36
N GLU A 198 -7.99 17.36 6.08
CA GLU A 198 -9.43 17.59 6.21
C GLU A 198 -10.20 17.05 5.00
N SER A 199 -9.70 17.29 3.79
CA SER A 199 -10.35 16.86 2.56
C SER A 199 -9.34 16.51 1.47
N GLY A 200 -9.63 15.42 0.76
CA GLY A 200 -8.75 14.83 -0.25
C GLY A 200 -7.89 13.71 0.32
N THR A 201 -7.03 13.16 -0.53
CA THR A 201 -6.28 11.95 -0.30
C THR A 201 -4.79 12.25 -0.39
N LEU A 202 -4.02 11.73 0.58
CA LEU A 202 -2.57 11.87 0.64
C LEU A 202 -1.89 10.52 0.38
N TYR A 203 -0.77 10.57 -0.35
CA TYR A 203 0.27 9.55 -0.32
C TYR A 203 1.28 9.94 0.75
N ILE A 204 1.44 9.10 1.78
CA ILE A 204 2.40 9.32 2.86
C ILE A 204 3.47 8.24 2.77
N PHE A 205 4.65 8.61 2.31
CA PHE A 205 5.83 7.75 2.25
C PHE A 205 6.61 7.89 3.55
N TYR A 206 6.90 6.77 4.22
CA TYR A 206 7.61 6.76 5.49
C TYR A 206 8.52 5.53 5.60
N PRO A 207 9.64 5.61 6.36
CA PRO A 207 10.55 4.47 6.52
C PRO A 207 9.89 3.36 7.34
N LEU A 208 10.28 2.11 7.09
CA LEU A 208 9.94 1.01 7.98
C LEU A 208 10.85 1.08 9.22
N SER A 209 10.30 0.78 10.39
CA SER A 209 11.11 0.60 11.61
C SER A 209 12.12 -0.54 11.40
N ALA A 210 13.38 -0.26 11.70
CA ALA A 210 14.46 -1.26 11.67
C ALA A 210 14.33 -2.32 12.77
#